data_AF-X1RQV1-F1
#
_entry.id   AF-X1RQV1-F1
#
_cell.length_a   1.000
_cell.length_b   1.000
_cell.length_c   1.000
_cell.angle_alpha   90.00
_cell.angle_beta   90.00
_cell.angle_gamma   90.00
#
_symmetry.space_group_name_H-M   'P 1'
#
loop_
_entity.id
_entity.type
_entity.pdbx_description
1 polymer ?
#
loop_
_entity_poly.entity_id
_entity_poly.type
_entity_poly.pdbx_seq_one_letter_code
_entity_poly.pdbx_strand_id
1 'polypeptide(L)'
;MATTIFSISLPYITRLAIDRYVVPSHVKLKLSGKNSSFEDSIKKEYSSSLLPITDESYLADLSKMAKEDRVLLEEGDYVSKEKYLLVDPSSLALPEKENTLTVLGKYPEIFSQKEGFFFARVDDLKRIEKEDLRILRSQDLKGVKFLVLIFTLILILNFFCNFLYVYFLEYTGQK
;
A
#
# COMPACT_ATOMS: atom_id res chain seq x y z
N MET A 1 -13.53 -0.80 30.81
CA MET A 1 -13.04 0.31 29.96
C MET A 1 -11.85 -0.10 29.08
N ALA A 2 -10.81 -0.76 29.62
CA ALA A 2 -9.67 -1.23 28.82
C ALA A 2 -10.05 -2.19 27.69
N THR A 3 -10.98 -3.13 27.93
CA THR A 3 -11.47 -4.09 26.91
C THR A 3 -12.12 -3.42 25.70
N THR A 4 -12.79 -2.28 25.89
CA THR A 4 -13.42 -1.51 24.81
C THR A 4 -12.37 -0.92 23.87
N ILE A 5 -11.27 -0.38 24.40
CA ILE A 5 -10.17 0.17 23.60
C ILE A 5 -9.60 -0.90 22.67
N PHE A 6 -9.31 -2.09 23.22
CA PHE A 6 -8.79 -3.20 22.43
C PHE A 6 -9.77 -3.71 21.37
N SER A 7 -11.08 -3.75 21.69
CA SER A 7 -12.12 -4.16 20.72
C SER A 7 -12.25 -3.21 19.54
N ILE A 8 -11.89 -1.92 19.70
CA ILE A 8 -11.87 -0.92 18.62
C ILE A 8 -10.51 -0.94 17.89
N SER A 9 -9.40 -1.18 18.59
CA SER A 9 -8.08 -1.28 17.98
C SER A 9 -7.99 -2.44 16.97
N LEU A 10 -8.62 -3.58 17.25
CA LEU A 10 -8.60 -4.77 16.39
C LEU A 10 -9.08 -4.50 14.94
N PRO A 11 -10.31 -3.99 14.72
CA PRO A 11 -10.80 -3.69 13.38
C PRO A 11 -10.01 -2.55 12.73
N TYR A 12 -9.54 -1.56 13.49
CA TYR A 12 -8.76 -0.45 12.94
C TYR A 12 -7.40 -0.89 12.41
N ILE A 13 -6.66 -1.69 13.18
CA ILE A 13 -5.35 -2.23 12.77
C ILE A 13 -5.50 -3.14 11.55
N THR A 14 -6.55 -3.97 11.53
CA THR A 14 -6.85 -4.84 10.38
C THR A 14 -7.12 -4.02 9.12
N ARG A 15 -7.94 -2.97 9.23
CA ARG A 15 -8.22 -2.06 8.11
C ARG A 15 -6.95 -1.36 7.62
N LEU A 16 -6.11 -0.86 8.52
CA LEU A 16 -4.84 -0.23 8.17
C LEU A 16 -3.91 -1.20 7.42
N ALA A 17 -3.88 -2.47 7.82
CA ALA A 17 -3.09 -3.50 7.15
C ALA A 17 -3.52 -3.69 5.70
N ILE A 18 -4.83 -3.83 5.49
CA ILE A 18 -5.43 -4.06 4.18
C ILE A 18 -5.19 -2.85 3.27
N ASP A 19 -5.58 -1.66 3.74
CA ASP A 19 -5.59 -0.45 2.95
C ASP A 19 -4.17 0.02 2.59
N ARG A 20 -3.18 -0.20 3.48
CA ARG A 20 -1.81 0.33 3.28
C ARG A 20 -0.82 -0.66 2.68
N TYR A 21 -0.94 -1.96 2.98
CA TYR A 21 0.11 -2.93 2.62
C TYR A 21 -0.37 -4.07 1.73
N VAL A 22 -1.69 -4.35 1.66
CA VAL A 22 -2.21 -5.47 0.86
C VAL A 22 -2.70 -5.00 -0.51
N VAL A 23 -3.40 -3.87 -0.57
CA VAL A 23 -4.00 -3.35 -1.79
C VAL A 23 -3.01 -2.48 -2.56
N PRO A 24 -2.59 -2.86 -3.79
CA PRO A 24 -1.82 -1.97 -4.64
C PRO A 24 -2.68 -0.77 -5.07
N SER A 25 -2.24 0.45 -4.73
CA SER A 25 -2.95 1.72 -4.93
C SER A 25 -2.54 2.50 -6.18
N HIS A 26 -1.55 2.02 -6.92
CA HIS A 26 -1.05 2.69 -8.11
C HIS A 26 -1.92 2.34 -9.33
N VAL A 27 -2.48 3.38 -9.95
CA VAL A 27 -3.39 3.26 -11.09
C VAL A 27 -2.95 4.20 -12.21
N LYS A 28 -3.19 3.78 -13.46
CA LYS A 28 -2.91 4.59 -14.64
C LYS A 28 -4.03 5.61 -14.85
N LEU A 29 -3.69 6.89 -14.72
CA LEU A 29 -4.50 8.01 -15.17
C LEU A 29 -4.23 8.32 -16.64
N LYS A 30 -5.29 8.53 -17.42
CA LYS A 30 -5.21 9.08 -18.78
C LYS A 30 -5.72 10.52 -18.75
N LEU A 31 -4.81 11.49 -18.79
CA LEU A 31 -5.15 12.90 -18.84
C LEU A 31 -5.20 13.31 -20.31
N SER A 32 -6.39 13.15 -20.91
CA SER A 32 -6.63 13.28 -22.36
C SER A 32 -7.11 14.68 -22.77
N GLY A 33 -6.95 15.71 -21.92
CA GLY A 33 -7.38 17.08 -22.22
C GLY A 33 -8.90 17.28 -22.19
N LYS A 34 -9.65 16.43 -21.49
CA LYS A 34 -11.11 16.56 -21.36
C LYS A 34 -11.50 17.76 -20.48
N ASN A 35 -10.68 18.10 -19.49
CA ASN A 35 -10.90 19.26 -18.63
C ASN A 35 -9.57 19.89 -18.18
N SER A 36 -9.05 20.80 -19.02
CA SER A 36 -7.70 21.38 -18.87
C SER A 36 -7.46 22.02 -17.49
N SER A 37 -8.47 22.70 -16.92
CA SER A 37 -8.34 23.35 -15.62
C SER A 37 -8.19 22.36 -14.45
N PHE A 38 -8.92 21.24 -14.50
CA PHE A 38 -8.82 20.19 -13.49
C PHE A 38 -7.52 19.39 -13.65
N GLU A 39 -7.16 19.05 -14.88
CA GLU A 39 -5.92 18.31 -15.19
C GLU A 39 -4.67 19.08 -14.74
N ASP A 40 -4.64 20.40 -14.97
CA ASP A 40 -3.54 21.26 -14.52
C ASP A 40 -3.49 21.39 -12.99
N SER A 41 -4.65 21.39 -12.32
CA SER A 41 -4.73 21.46 -10.86
C SER A 41 -4.18 20.17 -10.23
N ILE A 42 -4.58 19.01 -10.75
CA ILE A 42 -4.07 17.70 -10.30
C ILE A 42 -2.57 17.57 -10.59
N LYS A 43 -2.10 18.01 -11.77
CA LYS A 43 -0.67 18.02 -12.10
C LYS A 43 0.14 18.86 -11.11
N LYS A 44 -0.37 20.04 -10.72
CA LYS A 44 0.32 20.96 -9.81
C LYS A 44 0.28 20.50 -8.34
N GLU A 45 -0.86 20.00 -7.89
CA GLU A 45 -1.07 19.54 -6.51
C GLU A 45 -0.32 18.23 -6.23
N TYR A 46 -0.33 17.29 -7.19
CA TYR A 46 0.21 15.94 -7.04
C TYR A 46 1.45 15.67 -7.89
N SER A 47 2.19 16.71 -8.30
CA SER A 47 3.42 16.58 -9.12
C SER A 47 4.39 15.52 -8.58
N SER A 48 4.50 15.38 -7.26
CA SER A 48 5.39 14.42 -6.58
C SER A 48 4.89 12.97 -6.56
N SER A 49 3.61 12.75 -6.86
CA SER A 49 2.95 11.43 -6.83
C SER A 49 2.46 10.98 -8.21
N LEU A 50 2.74 11.78 -9.24
CA LEU A 50 2.43 11.49 -10.64
C LEU A 50 3.72 11.09 -11.36
N LEU A 51 3.75 9.87 -11.90
CA LEU A 51 4.86 9.41 -12.73
C LEU A 51 4.41 9.32 -14.18
N PRO A 52 5.01 10.09 -15.10
CA PRO A 52 4.59 10.09 -16.49
C PRO A 52 4.92 8.74 -17.14
N ILE A 53 3.92 7.95 -17.55
CA ILE A 53 4.14 6.75 -18.40
C ILE A 53 4.28 7.17 -19.87
N THR A 54 3.41 8.05 -20.34
CA THR A 54 3.32 8.57 -21.72
C THR A 54 2.91 10.04 -21.65
N ASP A 55 3.03 10.81 -22.74
CA ASP A 55 2.67 12.24 -22.77
C ASP A 55 1.22 12.51 -22.32
N GLU A 56 0.33 11.52 -22.45
CA GLU A 56 -1.09 11.59 -22.06
C GLU A 56 -1.46 10.67 -20.89
N SER A 57 -0.51 9.91 -20.32
CA SER A 57 -0.84 8.98 -19.23
C SER A 57 0.19 8.96 -18.10
N TYR A 58 -0.33 9.01 -16.87
CA TYR A 58 0.45 9.11 -15.64
C TYR A 58 0.08 7.97 -14.69
N LEU A 59 1.03 7.43 -13.93
CA LEU A 59 0.75 6.61 -12.76
C LEU A 59 0.50 7.53 -11.58
N ALA A 60 -0.67 7.40 -10.96
CA ALA A 60 -0.99 8.08 -9.72
C ALA A 60 -1.17 7.06 -8.60
N ASP A 61 -0.69 7.42 -7.43
CA ASP A 61 -0.99 6.71 -6.19
C ASP A 61 -2.29 7.27 -5.59
N LEU A 62 -3.41 6.57 -5.80
CA LEU A 62 -4.73 6.98 -5.30
C LEU A 62 -4.78 7.08 -3.77
N SER A 63 -3.84 6.45 -3.05
CA SER A 63 -3.81 6.50 -1.58
C SER A 63 -3.39 7.86 -1.03
N LYS A 64 -2.67 8.67 -1.83
CA LYS A 64 -2.18 10.01 -1.46
C LYS A 64 -3.10 11.14 -1.92
N MET A 65 -4.14 10.82 -2.67
CA MET A 65 -5.06 11.80 -3.24
C MET A 65 -6.28 12.03 -2.33
N ALA A 66 -6.76 13.27 -2.29
CA ALA A 66 -7.99 13.64 -1.60
C ALA A 66 -9.18 12.84 -2.15
N LYS A 67 -10.17 12.56 -1.29
CA LYS A 67 -11.32 11.72 -1.68
C LYS A 67 -12.13 12.40 -2.78
N GLU A 68 -12.24 13.71 -2.73
CA GLU A 68 -12.95 14.57 -3.67
C GLU A 68 -12.35 14.42 -5.07
N ASP A 69 -11.03 14.58 -5.19
CA ASP A 69 -10.31 14.44 -6.45
C ASP A 69 -10.42 13.04 -7.03
N ARG A 70 -10.40 12.01 -6.19
CA ARG A 70 -10.58 10.61 -6.62
C ARG A 70 -11.95 10.37 -7.25
N VAL A 71 -13.01 10.90 -6.63
CA VAL A 71 -14.38 10.77 -7.17
C VAL A 71 -14.46 11.46 -8.52
N LEU A 72 -13.89 12.67 -8.66
CA LEU A 72 -13.87 13.40 -9.93
C LEU A 72 -13.09 12.68 -11.02
N LEU A 73 -11.98 12.01 -10.66
CA LEU A 73 -11.18 11.21 -11.59
C LEU A 73 -11.93 9.95 -12.04
N GLU A 74 -12.65 9.29 -11.13
CA GLU A 74 -13.49 8.12 -11.42
C GLU A 74 -14.72 8.48 -12.25
N GLU A 75 -15.41 9.58 -11.93
CA GLU A 75 -16.56 10.09 -12.69
C GLU A 75 -16.17 10.56 -14.10
N GLY A 76 -14.99 11.17 -14.23
CA GLY A 76 -14.49 11.66 -15.52
C GLY A 76 -13.89 10.59 -16.44
N ASP A 77 -13.91 9.32 -16.04
CA ASP A 77 -13.32 8.19 -16.77
C ASP A 77 -11.82 8.42 -17.08
N TYR A 78 -11.13 9.11 -16.17
CA TYR A 78 -9.68 9.35 -16.25
C TYR A 78 -8.88 8.17 -15.70
N VAL A 79 -9.47 7.41 -14.78
CA VAL A 79 -8.85 6.27 -14.09
C VAL A 79 -9.02 5.01 -14.92
N SER A 80 -7.90 4.43 -15.37
CA SER A 80 -7.95 3.11 -15.99
C SER A 80 -8.29 2.04 -14.95
N LYS A 81 -9.10 1.04 -15.33
CA LYS A 81 -9.39 -0.13 -14.48
C LYS A 81 -8.16 -1.00 -14.19
N GLU A 82 -7.10 -0.83 -14.98
CA GLU A 82 -5.85 -1.57 -14.84
C GLU A 82 -5.03 -1.05 -13.65
N LYS A 83 -4.67 -1.97 -12.75
CA LYS A 83 -3.78 -1.67 -11.62
C LYS A 83 -2.34 -1.95 -12.02
N TYR A 84 -1.43 -1.12 -11.52
CA TYR A 84 0.00 -1.23 -11.80
C TYR A 84 0.75 -1.44 -10.48
N LEU A 85 1.83 -2.20 -10.53
CA LEU A 85 2.82 -2.29 -9.46
C LEU A 85 3.97 -1.36 -9.81
N LEU A 86 4.31 -0.47 -8.89
CA LEU A 86 5.44 0.43 -8.97
C LEU A 86 6.53 -0.07 -8.04
N VAL A 87 7.76 -0.14 -8.55
CA VAL A 87 8.94 -0.58 -7.83
C VAL A 87 9.99 0.50 -7.95
N ASP A 88 10.34 1.09 -6.81
CA ASP A 88 11.44 2.04 -6.69
C ASP A 88 12.66 1.36 -6.04
N PRO A 89 13.64 0.87 -6.84
CA PRO A 89 14.84 0.23 -6.31
C PRO A 89 15.78 1.21 -5.59
N SER A 90 15.60 2.53 -5.74
CA SER A 90 16.41 3.55 -5.05
C SER A 90 15.98 3.73 -3.60
N SER A 91 14.69 3.49 -3.30
CA SER A 91 14.15 3.52 -1.94
C SER A 91 14.52 2.30 -1.08
N LEU A 92 15.04 1.23 -1.70
CA LEU A 92 15.33 -0.05 -1.03
C LEU A 92 16.73 -0.08 -0.43
N ALA A 93 16.84 -0.66 0.77
CA ALA A 93 18.12 -0.93 1.43
C ALA A 93 18.84 -2.14 0.79
N LEU A 94 20.17 -2.15 0.83
CA LEU A 94 20.97 -3.34 0.51
C LEU A 94 20.75 -4.41 1.59
N PRO A 95 20.59 -5.71 1.28
CA PRO A 95 20.77 -6.39 -0.01
C PRO A 95 19.49 -6.50 -0.89
N GLU A 96 18.35 -5.98 -0.44
CA GLU A 96 17.08 -6.14 -1.16
C GLU A 96 17.08 -5.46 -2.51
N LYS A 97 17.80 -4.33 -2.61
CA LYS A 97 18.02 -3.65 -3.88
C LYS A 97 18.62 -4.56 -4.95
N GLU A 98 19.64 -5.35 -4.63
CA GLU A 98 20.30 -6.25 -5.60
C GLU A 98 19.39 -7.38 -6.04
N ASN A 99 18.65 -7.98 -5.11
CA ASN A 99 17.69 -9.04 -5.42
C ASN A 99 16.56 -8.51 -6.31
N THR A 100 16.04 -7.32 -6.02
CA THR A 100 15.01 -6.67 -6.84
C THR A 100 15.53 -6.37 -8.24
N LEU A 101 16.74 -5.84 -8.38
CA LEU A 101 17.34 -5.58 -9.69
C LEU A 101 17.58 -6.88 -10.48
N THR A 102 17.96 -7.96 -9.80
CA THR A 102 18.13 -9.29 -10.42
C THR A 102 16.81 -9.83 -10.96
N VAL A 103 15.73 -9.71 -10.18
CA VAL A 103 14.37 -10.10 -10.61
C VAL A 103 13.89 -9.24 -11.78
N LEU A 104 14.10 -7.93 -11.73
CA LEU A 104 13.75 -7.02 -12.83
C LEU A 104 14.50 -7.38 -14.12
N GLY A 105 15.76 -7.78 -14.02
CA GLY A 105 16.57 -8.27 -15.15
C GLY A 105 16.13 -9.62 -15.70
N LYS A 106 15.45 -10.46 -14.90
CA LYS A 106 14.91 -11.77 -15.33
C LYS A 106 13.65 -11.62 -16.21
N TYR A 107 12.89 -10.53 -16.07
CA TYR A 107 11.62 -10.31 -16.78
C TYR A 107 11.52 -8.94 -17.50
N PRO A 108 12.46 -8.60 -18.41
CA PRO A 108 12.47 -7.30 -19.08
C PRO A 108 11.23 -7.03 -19.95
N GLU A 109 10.51 -8.07 -20.37
CA GLU A 109 9.31 -7.94 -21.21
C GLU A 109 8.07 -7.47 -20.41
N ILE A 110 8.06 -7.66 -19.09
CA ILE A 110 6.93 -7.34 -18.22
C ILE A 110 7.10 -5.96 -17.57
N PHE A 111 8.35 -5.59 -17.26
CA PHE A 111 8.68 -4.36 -16.58
C PHE A 111 9.07 -3.26 -17.56
N SER A 112 8.35 -2.15 -17.52
CA SER A 112 8.73 -0.93 -18.21
C SER A 112 9.50 -0.02 -17.26
N GLN A 113 10.63 0.54 -17.73
CA GLN A 113 11.47 1.44 -16.96
C GLN A 113 11.27 2.89 -17.43
N LYS A 114 11.00 3.80 -16.48
CA LYS A 114 10.97 5.24 -16.77
C LYS A 114 11.37 6.05 -15.54
N GLU A 115 12.26 7.03 -15.72
CA GLU A 115 12.75 7.92 -14.65
C GLU A 115 13.34 7.20 -13.42
N GLY A 116 13.94 6.01 -13.63
CA GLY A 116 14.50 5.20 -12.53
C GLY A 116 13.49 4.35 -11.77
N PHE A 117 12.21 4.43 -12.12
CA PHE A 117 11.15 3.57 -11.60
C PHE A 117 10.86 2.43 -12.57
N PHE A 118 10.51 1.27 -12.01
CA PHE A 118 10.03 0.12 -12.77
C PHE A 118 8.55 -0.07 -12.49
N PHE A 119 7.75 -0.25 -13.55
CA PHE A 119 6.33 -0.52 -13.40
C PHE A 119 5.88 -1.70 -14.26
N ALA A 120 4.93 -2.47 -13.73
CA ALA A 120 4.33 -3.62 -14.39
C ALA A 120 2.82 -3.67 -14.13
N ARG A 121 2.04 -4.18 -15.08
CA ARG A 121 0.60 -4.40 -14.86
C ARG A 121 0.41 -5.55 -13.88
N VAL A 122 -0.54 -5.40 -12.95
CA VAL A 122 -0.85 -6.43 -11.95
C VAL A 122 -1.28 -7.75 -12.61
N ASP A 123 -1.92 -7.70 -13.77
CA ASP A 123 -2.31 -8.90 -14.51
C ASP A 123 -1.11 -9.66 -15.11
N ASP A 124 -0.07 -8.95 -15.54
CA ASP A 124 1.14 -9.56 -16.10
C ASP A 124 2.03 -10.15 -14.99
N LEU A 125 1.91 -9.67 -13.74
CA LEU A 125 2.59 -10.26 -12.58
C LEU A 125 2.20 -11.73 -12.35
N LYS A 126 1.05 -12.19 -12.86
CA LYS A 126 0.65 -13.60 -12.78
C LYS A 126 1.59 -14.53 -13.55
N ARG A 127 2.38 -14.00 -14.49
CA ARG A 127 3.38 -14.74 -15.27
C ARG A 127 4.73 -14.87 -14.57
N ILE A 128 4.95 -14.13 -13.49
CA ILE A 128 6.18 -14.13 -12.72
C ILE A 128 6.15 -15.29 -11.71
N GLU A 129 7.32 -15.88 -11.47
CA GLU A 129 7.50 -16.89 -10.44
C GLU A 129 7.13 -16.35 -9.04
N LYS A 130 6.49 -17.16 -8.20
CA LYS A 130 5.99 -16.71 -6.88
C LYS A 130 7.11 -16.24 -5.95
N GLU A 131 8.30 -16.82 -6.08
CA GLU A 131 9.48 -16.43 -5.30
C GLU A 131 9.99 -15.04 -5.69
N ASP A 132 10.06 -14.78 -7.00
CA ASP A 132 10.45 -13.48 -7.55
C ASP A 132 9.43 -12.38 -7.21
N LEU A 133 8.13 -12.71 -7.28
CA LEU A 133 7.07 -11.80 -6.88
C LEU A 133 7.16 -11.44 -5.39
N ARG A 134 7.57 -12.40 -4.54
CA ARG A 134 7.77 -12.17 -3.11
C ARG A 134 8.94 -11.23 -2.84
N ILE A 135 10.01 -11.31 -3.64
CA ILE A 135 11.15 -10.36 -3.56
C ILE A 135 10.68 -8.96 -3.94
N LEU A 136 9.91 -8.85 -5.01
CA LEU A 136 9.38 -7.56 -5.50
C LEU A 136 8.43 -6.90 -4.49
N ARG A 137 7.63 -7.72 -3.80
CA ARG A 137 6.70 -7.29 -2.73
C ARG A 137 7.29 -7.36 -1.33
N SER A 138 8.61 -7.48 -1.20
CA SER A 138 9.29 -7.61 0.10
C SER A 138 9.02 -6.42 1.02
N GLN A 139 8.92 -5.21 0.46
CA GLN A 139 8.60 -3.98 1.20
C GLN A 139 7.19 -4.03 1.81
N ASP A 140 6.18 -4.44 1.05
CA ASP A 140 4.81 -4.65 1.53
C ASP A 140 4.79 -5.67 2.67
N LEU A 141 5.46 -6.82 2.46
CA LEU A 141 5.49 -7.94 3.41
C LEU A 141 6.14 -7.56 4.74
N LYS A 142 7.18 -6.73 4.71
CA LYS A 142 7.79 -6.17 5.94
C LYS A 142 6.80 -5.32 6.71
N GLY A 143 6.06 -4.45 6.02
CA GLY A 143 5.02 -3.62 6.62
C GLY A 143 3.93 -4.46 7.29
N VAL A 144 3.42 -5.47 6.58
CA VAL A 144 2.44 -6.42 7.13
C VAL A 144 3.00 -7.14 8.36
N LYS A 145 4.24 -7.65 8.29
CA LYS A 145 4.87 -8.38 9.41
C LYS A 145 4.98 -7.49 10.66
N PHE A 146 5.40 -6.24 10.49
CA PHE A 146 5.49 -5.29 11.60
C PHE A 146 4.12 -5.03 12.23
N LEU A 147 3.09 -4.87 11.40
CA LEU A 147 1.72 -4.64 11.87
C LEU A 147 1.16 -5.88 12.59
N VAL A 148 1.40 -7.09 12.08
CA VAL A 148 1.04 -8.36 12.76
C VAL A 148 1.74 -8.47 14.11
N LEU A 149 3.00 -8.03 14.22
CA LEU A 149 3.73 -8.02 15.48
C LEU A 149 3.10 -7.07 16.50
N ILE A 150 2.78 -5.83 16.09
CA ILE A 150 2.05 -4.87 16.93
C ILE A 150 0.71 -5.45 17.38
N PHE A 151 -0.03 -6.03 16.45
CA PHE A 151 -1.32 -6.67 16.73
C PHE A 151 -1.20 -7.77 17.78
N THR A 152 -0.22 -8.66 17.61
CA THR A 152 0.06 -9.76 18.54
C THR A 152 0.44 -9.21 19.92
N LEU A 153 1.26 -8.17 19.98
CA LEU A 153 1.64 -7.51 21.23
C LEU A 153 0.43 -6.92 21.96
N ILE A 154 -0.48 -6.29 21.22
CA ILE A 154 -1.73 -5.73 21.77
C ILE A 154 -2.62 -6.85 22.35
N LEU A 155 -2.72 -8.00 21.68
CA LEU A 155 -3.46 -9.16 22.19
C LEU A 155 -2.86 -9.71 23.48
N ILE A 156 -1.54 -9.83 23.54
CA ILE A 156 -0.83 -10.29 24.74
C ILE A 156 -1.08 -9.31 25.90
N LEU A 157 -0.95 -8.01 25.66
CA LEU A 157 -1.19 -7.00 26.68
C LEU A 157 -2.65 -7.01 27.16
N ASN A 158 -3.60 -7.18 26.24
CA ASN A 158 -5.01 -7.35 26.59
C ASN A 158 -5.23 -8.53 27.53
N PHE A 159 -4.64 -9.69 27.20
CA PHE A 159 -4.74 -10.88 28.03
C PHE A 159 -4.20 -10.64 29.45
N PHE A 160 -3.02 -10.03 29.58
CA PHE A 160 -2.46 -9.70 30.89
C PHE A 160 -3.30 -8.69 31.67
N CYS A 161 -3.78 -7.62 31.03
CA CYS A 161 -4.66 -6.65 31.68
C CYS A 161 -5.97 -7.29 32.13
N ASN A 162 -6.55 -8.18 31.31
CA ASN A 162 -7.76 -8.91 31.65
C ASN A 162 -7.51 -9.83 32.86
N PHE A 163 -6.43 -10.61 32.83
CA PHE A 163 -6.04 -11.49 33.92
C PHE A 163 -5.83 -10.72 35.23
N LEU A 164 -5.09 -9.61 35.19
CA LEU A 164 -4.89 -8.76 36.37
C LEU A 164 -6.21 -8.18 36.89
N TYR A 165 -7.12 -7.76 36.01
CA TYR A 165 -8.43 -7.27 36.41
C TYR A 165 -9.25 -8.34 37.15
N VAL A 166 -9.31 -9.56 36.61
CA VAL A 166 -9.99 -10.69 37.25
C VAL A 166 -9.34 -11.04 38.58
N TYR A 167 -8.01 -11.10 38.64
CA TYR A 167 -7.26 -11.39 39.85
C TYR A 167 -7.49 -10.34 40.95
N PHE A 168 -7.49 -9.05 40.60
CA PHE A 168 -7.83 -7.99 41.54
C PHE A 168 -9.28 -8.09 42.03
N LEU A 169 -10.21 -8.48 41.17
CA LEU A 169 -11.61 -8.68 41.54
C LEU A 169 -11.79 -9.86 42.49
N GLU A 170 -11.10 -10.98 42.28
CA GLU A 170 -11.07 -12.08 43.24
C GLU A 170 -10.46 -11.65 44.57
N TYR A 171 -9.34 -10.91 44.54
CA TYR A 171 -8.69 -10.42 45.76
C TYR A 171 -9.57 -9.48 46.58
N THR A 172 -10.37 -8.62 45.93
CA THR A 172 -11.33 -7.74 46.63
C THR A 172 -12.65 -8.42 46.96
N GLY A 173 -13.04 -9.45 46.21
CA GLY A 173 -14.25 -10.24 46.45
C GLY A 173 -14.11 -11.33 47.51
N GLN A 174 -12.89 -11.75 47.85
CA GLN A 174 -12.61 -12.75 48.89
C GLN A 174 -12.34 -12.11 50.27
N LYS A 175 -13.21 -11.17 50.67
CA LYS A 175 -13.38 -10.72 52.05
C LYS A 175 -14.84 -10.39 52.35
#